data_AF-A0A2S9FTX2-F1
#
_entry.id   AF-A0A2S9FTX2-F1
#
_cell.length_a   1.000
_cell.length_b   1.000
_cell.length_c   1.000
_cell.angle_alpha   90.00
_cell.angle_beta   90.00
_cell.angle_gamma   90.00
#
_symmetry.space_group_name_H-M   'P 1'
#
loop_
_entity.id
_entity.type
_entity.pdbx_description
1 polymer ?
#
loop_
_entity_poly.entity_id
_entity_poly.type
_entity_poly.pdbx_seq_one_letter_code
_entity_poly.pdbx_strand_id
1 'polypeptide(L)'
;VAFSGAMFGLITSDNMLLLYVFWEITTVLSFLLVGHYAERAMSRRAATQALLVTTFGGLAMLVGIIVIGNIAGTFLLSELIADPPTGV
;
A
#
# COMPACT_ATOMS: atom_id res chain seq x y z
N VAL A 1 -14.78 3.32 10.52
CA VAL A 1 -13.62 3.61 11.38
C VAL A 1 -12.38 2.79 11.00
N ALA A 2 -12.50 1.49 10.67
CA ALA A 2 -11.34 0.69 10.26
C ALA A 2 -10.55 1.30 9.08
N PHE A 3 -11.24 1.78 8.04
CA PHE A 3 -10.61 2.42 6.89
C PHE A 3 -9.83 3.70 7.27
N SER A 4 -10.45 4.59 8.06
CA SER A 4 -9.79 5.80 8.52
C SER A 4 -8.63 5.52 9.46
N GLY A 5 -8.70 4.46 10.27
CA GLY A 5 -7.60 4.00 11.11
C GLY A 5 -6.41 3.46 10.30
N ALA A 6 -6.67 2.69 9.24
CA ALA A 6 -5.63 2.20 8.33
C ALA A 6 -4.94 3.35 7.60
N MET A 7 -5.71 4.34 7.11
CA MET A 7 -5.18 5.56 6.49
C MET A 7 -4.35 6.40 7.46
N PHE A 8 -4.78 6.51 8.72
CA PHE A 8 -4.00 7.18 9.75
C PHE A 8 -2.66 6.46 10.01
N GLY A 9 -2.70 5.15 10.20
CA GLY A 9 -1.49 4.32 10.38
C GLY A 9 -0.52 4.44 9.21
N LEU A 10 -1.05 4.45 7.98
CA LEU A 10 -0.28 4.64 6.75
C LEU A 10 0.51 5.96 6.76
N ILE A 11 -0.13 7.07 7.12
CA ILE A 11 0.50 8.40 7.13
C ILE A 11 1.53 8.53 8.26
N THR A 12 1.30 7.88 9.40
CA THR A 12 2.20 7.96 10.56
C THR A 12 3.39 6.98 10.50
N SER A 13 3.42 6.09 9.52
CA SER A 13 4.45 5.05 9.44
C SER A 13 5.76 5.60 8.90
N ASP A 14 6.80 5.56 9.72
CA ASP A 14 8.17 5.89 9.30
C ASP A 14 8.88 4.70 8.62
N ASN A 15 8.50 3.46 8.96
CA ASN A 15 9.05 2.28 8.30
C ASN A 15 8.30 1.98 7.00
N MET A 16 9.02 1.89 5.88
CA MET A 16 8.45 1.65 4.55
C MET A 16 7.73 0.30 4.43
N LEU A 17 8.19 -0.75 5.15
CA LEU A 17 7.49 -2.04 5.20
C LEU A 17 6.19 -1.93 6.00
N LEU A 18 6.19 -1.17 7.08
CA LEU A 18 4.98 -0.92 7.87
C LEU A 18 3.96 -0.10 7.07
N LEU A 19 4.44 0.90 6.32
CA LEU A 19 3.62 1.67 5.37
C LEU A 19 2.99 0.74 4.33
N TYR A 20 3.75 -0.20 3.75
CA TYR A 20 3.24 -1.19 2.82
C TYR A 20 2.12 -2.06 3.44
N VAL A 21 2.27 -2.48 4.70
CA VAL A 21 1.23 -3.26 5.40
C VAL A 21 -0.06 -2.44 5.56
N PHE A 22 0.02 -1.18 5.99
CA PHE A 22 -1.16 -0.31 6.08
C PHE A 22 -1.79 0.00 4.71
N TRP A 23 -0.97 0.07 3.66
CA TRP A 23 -1.42 0.21 2.28
C TRP A 23 -2.27 -0.99 1.83
N GLU A 24 -1.79 -2.22 2.06
CA GLU A 24 -2.54 -3.45 1.74
C GLU A 24 -3.84 -3.55 2.56
N ILE A 25 -3.80 -3.22 3.85
CA ILE A 25 -5.02 -3.20 4.70
C ILE A 25 -6.04 -2.21 4.13
N THR A 26 -5.61 -1.01 3.72
CA THR A 26 -6.50 -0.02 3.11
C THR A 26 -7.10 -0.56 1.81
N THR A 27 -6.31 -1.20 0.96
CA THR A 27 -6.79 -1.82 -0.29
C THR A 27 -7.89 -2.85 -0.02
N VAL A 28 -7.68 -3.74 0.96
CA VAL A 28 -8.68 -4.73 1.38
C VAL A 28 -9.95 -4.06 1.93
N LEU A 29 -9.81 -3.05 2.78
CA LEU A 29 -10.95 -2.34 3.35
C LEU A 29 -11.74 -1.55 2.29
N SER A 30 -11.06 -0.95 1.31
CA SER A 30 -11.69 -0.30 0.16
C SER A 30 -12.46 -1.31 -0.69
N PHE A 31 -11.87 -2.47 -0.97
CA PHE A 31 -12.54 -3.56 -1.68
C PHE A 31 -13.80 -4.04 -0.94
N LEU A 32 -13.73 -4.24 0.37
CA LEU A 32 -14.88 -4.63 1.18
C LEU A 32 -15.97 -3.55 1.18
N LEU A 33 -15.62 -2.27 1.21
CA LEU A 33 -16.57 -1.16 1.13
C LEU A 33 -17.28 -1.10 -0.22
N VAL A 34 -16.56 -1.23 -1.33
CA VAL A 34 -17.14 -1.27 -2.68
C VAL A 34 -17.98 -2.54 -2.87
N GLY A 35 -17.52 -3.67 -2.33
CA GLY A 35 -18.21 -4.95 -2.36
C GLY A 35 -19.44 -5.04 -1.45
N HIS A 36 -19.64 -4.12 -0.50
CA HIS A 36 -20.80 -4.15 0.40
C HIS A 36 -22.13 -3.85 -0.32
N TYR A 37 -22.11 -3.01 -1.37
CA TYR A 37 -23.26 -2.71 -2.23
C TYR A 37 -23.33 -3.66 -3.46
N ALA A 38 -23.12 -4.95 -3.26
CA ALA A 38 -23.00 -5.96 -4.33
C ALA A 38 -24.33 -6.52 -4.88
N GLU A 39 -25.45 -5.81 -4.77
CA GLU A 39 -26.73 -6.25 -5.36
C GLU A 39 -26.70 -6.31 -6.91
N ARG A 40 -25.74 -5.63 -7.56
CA ARG A 40 -25.58 -5.67 -9.03
C ARG A 40 -24.32 -6.44 -9.42
N ALA A 41 -24.46 -7.45 -10.28
CA ALA A 41 -23.35 -8.25 -10.82
C ALA A 41 -22.23 -7.40 -11.48
N MET A 42 -22.59 -6.22 -12.01
CA MET A 42 -21.65 -5.22 -12.53
C MET A 42 -20.73 -4.63 -11.45
N SER A 43 -21.24 -4.41 -10.23
CA SER A 43 -20.47 -3.86 -9.11
C SER A 43 -19.37 -4.84 -8.65
N ARG A 44 -19.68 -6.14 -8.62
CA ARG A 44 -18.71 -7.20 -8.27
C ARG A 44 -17.53 -7.28 -9.24
N ARG A 45 -17.80 -7.17 -10.54
CA ARG A 45 -16.73 -7.16 -11.57
C ARG A 45 -15.85 -5.92 -11.43
N ALA A 46 -16.45 -4.75 -11.23
CA ALA A 46 -15.70 -3.51 -11.02
C ALA A 46 -14.84 -3.57 -9.74
N ALA A 47 -15.37 -4.09 -8.63
CA ALA A 47 -14.62 -4.28 -7.39
C ALA A 47 -13.43 -5.24 -7.56
N THR A 48 -13.62 -6.35 -8.27
CA THR A 48 -12.55 -7.33 -8.52
C THR A 48 -11.48 -6.75 -9.44
N GLN A 49 -11.86 -5.99 -10.46
CA GLN A 49 -10.92 -5.32 -11.35
C GLN A 49 -10.10 -4.26 -10.59
N ALA A 50 -10.75 -3.47 -9.74
CA ALA A 50 -10.07 -2.50 -8.89
C ALA A 50 -9.09 -3.19 -7.94
N LEU A 51 -9.48 -4.32 -7.33
CA LEU A 51 -8.59 -5.12 -6.47
C LEU A 51 -7.37 -5.62 -7.26
N LEU A 52 -7.57 -6.21 -8.45
CA LEU A 52 -6.45 -6.73 -9.25
C LEU A 52 -5.46 -5.63 -9.65
N VAL A 53 -5.95 -4.46 -10.08
CA VAL A 53 -5.08 -3.34 -10.47
C VAL A 53 -4.31 -2.79 -9.26
N THR A 54 -4.99 -2.64 -8.12
CA THR A 54 -4.37 -2.11 -6.89
C THR A 54 -3.40 -3.10 -6.27
N THR A 55 -3.69 -4.40 -6.24
CA THR A 55 -2.76 -5.45 -5.78
C THR A 55 -1.55 -5.54 -6.69
N PHE A 56 -1.72 -5.45 -8.01
CA PHE A 56 -0.58 -5.42 -8.94
C PHE A 56 0.31 -4.19 -8.68
N GLY A 57 -0.29 -3.01 -8.50
CA GLY A 57 0.44 -1.81 -8.09
C GLY A 57 1.12 -1.95 -6.72
N GLY A 58 0.46 -2.60 -5.76
CA GLY A 58 1.01 -2.89 -4.44
C GLY A 58 2.24 -3.80 -4.50
N LEU A 59 2.20 -4.86 -5.32
CA LEU A 59 3.36 -5.73 -5.55
C LEU A 59 4.53 -4.99 -6.20
N ALA A 60 4.26 -4.14 -7.20
CA ALA A 60 5.29 -3.30 -7.81
C ALA A 60 5.90 -2.33 -6.79
N MET A 61 5.06 -1.73 -5.92
CA MET A 61 5.51 -0.88 -4.82
C MET A 61 6.38 -1.64 -3.83
N LEU A 62 6.00 -2.87 -3.44
CA LEU A 62 6.79 -3.72 -2.57
C LEU A 62 8.18 -4.00 -3.14
N VAL A 63 8.25 -4.35 -4.43
CA VAL A 63 9.53 -4.55 -5.12
C VAL A 63 10.38 -3.28 -5.07
N GLY A 64 9.78 -2.12 -5.33
CA GLY A 64 10.46 -0.82 -5.22
C GLY A 64 11.01 -0.55 -3.82
N ILE A 65 10.21 -0.78 -2.78
CA ILE A 65 10.63 -0.64 -1.36
C ILE A 65 11.79 -1.58 -1.04
N ILE A 66 11.73 -2.83 -1.48
CA ILE A 66 12.81 -3.81 -1.24
C ILE A 66 14.09 -3.39 -1.94
N VAL A 67 14.02 -2.96 -3.21
CA VAL A 67 15.20 -2.51 -3.97
C VAL A 67 15.83 -1.30 -3.29
N ILE A 68 15.03 -0.28 -2.97
CA ILE A 68 15.52 0.94 -2.31
C ILE A 68 16.09 0.62 -0.93
N GLY A 69 15.40 -0.19 -0.12
CA GLY A 69 15.86 -0.56 1.22
C GLY A 69 17.16 -1.37 1.20
N ASN A 70 17.39 -2.20 0.17
CA ASN A 70 18.66 -2.88 0.00
C ASN A 70 19.81 -1.94 -0.40
N ILE A 71 19.54 -0.95 -1.26
CA ILE A 71 20.55 0.02 -1.71
C ILE A 71 20.89 1.00 -0.58
N ALA A 72 19.88 1.51 0.13
CA ALA A 72 20.05 2.44 1.25
C ALA A 72 20.51 1.77 2.55
N GLY A 73 20.37 0.44 2.67
CA GLY A 73 20.67 -0.30 3.90
C GLY A 73 19.68 -0.07 5.05
N THR A 74 18.60 0.69 4.81
CA THR A 74 17.58 1.02 5.80
C THR A 74 16.18 0.99 5.17
N PHE A 75 15.19 0.65 5.99
CA PHE A 75 13.76 0.73 5.64
C PHE A 75 13.05 1.90 6.33
N LEU A 76 13.79 2.76 7.02
CA LEU A 76 13.25 3.97 7.65
C LEU A 76 13.22 5.09 6.62
N LEU A 77 12.03 5.66 6.42
CA LEU A 77 11.81 6.76 5.49
C LEU A 77 12.60 8.00 5.91
N SER A 78 12.64 8.30 7.21
CA SER A 78 13.42 9.41 7.76
C SER A 78 14.92 9.30 7.46
N GLU A 79 15.49 8.10 7.56
CA GLU A 79 16.90 7.88 7.23
C GLU A 79 17.14 7.94 5.72
N LEU A 80 16.24 7.37 4.91
CA LEU A 80 16.32 7.44 3.46
C LEU A 80 16.27 8.88 2.92
N ILE A 81 15.53 9.77 3.58
CA ILE A 81 15.47 11.20 3.23
C ILE A 81 16.75 11.92 3.68
N ALA A 82 17.31 11.55 4.82
CA ALA A 82 18.50 12.17 5.38
C ALA A 82 19.78 11.76 4.65
N ASP A 83 19.88 10.49 4.23
CA ASP A 83 20.98 9.93 3.45
C ASP A 83 20.42 9.23 2.20
N PRO A 84 20.03 10.01 1.17
CA PRO A 84 19.47 9.44 -0.04
C PRO A 84 20.54 8.61 -0.76
N PRO A 85 20.24 7.35 -1.13
CA PRO A 85 21.20 6.50 -1.81
C PRO A 85 21.62 7.18 -3.12
N THR A 86 22.92 7.43 -3.26
CA THR A 86 23.50 7.81 -4.54
C THR A 86 23.38 6.60 -5.45
N GLY A 87 22.44 6.65 -6.39
CA GLY A 87 22.39 5.67 -7.47
C GLY A 87 23.77 5.58 -8.15
N VAL A 88 24.12 4.39 -8.62
CA VAL A 88 25.29 4.21 -9.50
C VAL A 88 25.33 5.22 -10.63
#